data_AF-A0A2R6DN21-F1
#
_entry.id   AF-A0A2R6DN21-F1
#
_cell.length_a   1.000
_cell.length_b   1.000
_cell.length_c   1.000
_cell.angle_alpha   90.00
_cell.angle_beta   90.00
_cell.angle_gamma   90.00
#
_symmetry.space_group_name_H-M   'P 1'
#
loop_
_entity.id
_entity.type
_entity.pdbx_description
1 polymer ?
#
loop_
_entity_poly.entity_id
_entity_poly.type
_entity_poly.pdbx_seq_one_letter_code
_entity_poly.pdbx_strand_id
1 'polypeptide(L)'
;MDEGENEGEKPAWWRRNEALREEMDLPAYEPSRFRDGVYTHEIVPKLEADHDATIRFVGFGDRSGDWEVRADGEALFSVGRRRDENANTVYEIDAGTFERRVEAGLDPDHSDHHDDSA
;
A
#
# COMPACT_ATOMS: atom_id res chain seq x y z
N MET A 1 -34.55 8.64 -7.27
CA MET A 1 -33.73 8.90 -8.47
C MET A 1 -32.52 8.04 -8.30
N ASP A 2 -32.37 7.08 -9.21
CA ASP A 2 -31.24 6.16 -9.29
C ASP A 2 -30.07 6.99 -9.85
N GLU A 3 -29.13 7.37 -8.99
CA GLU A 3 -27.91 8.06 -9.42
C GLU A 3 -26.79 7.02 -9.44
N GLY A 4 -26.36 6.72 -10.67
CA GLY A 4 -25.41 5.67 -10.98
C GLY A 4 -24.13 5.76 -10.17
N GLU A 5 -23.71 4.60 -9.67
CA GLU A 5 -22.38 4.35 -9.18
C GLU A 5 -21.39 4.62 -10.33
N ASN A 6 -20.72 5.78 -10.29
CA ASN A 6 -19.59 6.09 -11.15
C ASN A 6 -18.43 5.14 -10.78
N GLU A 7 -18.31 4.05 -11.53
CA GLU A 7 -17.05 3.29 -11.66
C GLU A 7 -15.96 4.23 -12.24
N GLY A 8 -15.37 5.06 -11.39
CA GLY A 8 -14.37 6.05 -11.77
C GLY A 8 -14.27 7.30 -10.90
N GLU A 9 -15.18 7.52 -9.93
CA GLU A 9 -15.08 8.67 -9.04
C GLU A 9 -14.08 8.42 -7.89
N LYS A 10 -13.07 9.29 -7.79
CA LYS A 10 -12.10 9.31 -6.69
C LYS A 10 -12.82 9.24 -5.33
N PRO A 11 -12.37 8.38 -4.39
CA PRO A 11 -12.89 8.32 -3.04
C PRO A 11 -13.01 9.69 -2.36
N ALA A 12 -13.99 9.86 -1.49
CA ALA A 12 -14.28 11.16 -0.84
C ALA A 12 -13.07 11.72 -0.06
N TRP A 13 -12.27 10.85 0.57
CA TRP A 13 -11.04 11.25 1.26
C TRP A 13 -9.99 11.83 0.31
N TRP A 14 -9.92 11.33 -0.93
CA TRP A 14 -8.98 11.79 -1.95
C TRP A 14 -9.39 13.19 -2.43
N ARG A 15 -10.66 13.37 -2.81
CA ARG A 15 -11.19 14.69 -3.21
C ARG A 15 -10.98 15.76 -2.15
N ARG A 16 -11.19 15.41 -0.88
CA ARG A 16 -10.96 16.32 0.25
C ARG A 16 -9.50 16.74 0.37
N ASN A 17 -8.57 15.82 0.16
CA ASN A 17 -7.14 16.11 0.25
C ASN A 17 -6.66 16.97 -0.93
N GLU A 18 -7.19 16.74 -2.13
CA GLU A 18 -6.90 17.58 -3.31
C GLU A 18 -7.33 19.04 -3.09
N ALA A 19 -8.55 19.27 -2.60
CA ALA A 19 -9.05 20.62 -2.30
C ALA A 19 -8.16 21.37 -1.28
N LEU A 20 -7.71 20.68 -0.23
CA LEU A 20 -6.82 21.26 0.77
C LEU A 20 -5.44 21.61 0.20
N ARG A 21 -4.91 20.77 -0.70
CA ARG A 21 -3.61 21.03 -1.34
C ARG A 21 -3.66 22.19 -2.32
N GLU A 22 -4.74 22.30 -3.08
CA GLU A 22 -4.98 23.42 -3.99
C GLU A 22 -5.06 24.74 -3.22
N GLU A 23 -5.77 24.77 -2.08
CA GLU A 23 -5.84 25.96 -1.21
C GLU A 23 -4.45 26.40 -0.69
N MET A 24 -3.53 25.45 -0.51
CA MET A 24 -2.20 25.68 0.03
C MET A 24 -1.09 25.78 -1.04
N ASP A 25 -1.44 25.79 -2.33
CA ASP A 25 -0.48 25.78 -3.46
C ASP A 25 0.55 24.64 -3.36
N LEU A 26 0.10 23.46 -2.92
CA LEU A 26 0.93 22.25 -2.78
C LEU A 26 0.82 21.36 -4.03
N PRO A 27 1.87 20.56 -4.36
CA PRO A 27 1.82 19.62 -5.47
C PRO A 27 0.61 18.68 -5.39
N ALA A 28 0.10 18.29 -6.57
CA ALA A 28 -1.06 17.40 -6.67
C ALA A 28 -0.84 16.12 -5.86
N TYR A 29 -1.82 15.79 -5.01
CA TYR A 29 -1.77 14.58 -4.22
C TYR A 29 -2.24 13.39 -5.03
N GLU A 30 -1.42 12.35 -5.04
CA GLU A 30 -1.82 11.02 -5.44
C GLU A 30 -1.70 10.07 -4.24
N PRO A 31 -2.69 9.17 -4.05
CA PRO A 31 -2.58 8.07 -3.11
C PRO A 31 -1.32 7.25 -3.31
N SER A 32 -0.92 6.56 -2.25
CA SER A 32 0.17 5.59 -2.35
C SER A 32 -0.11 4.59 -3.48
N ARG A 33 0.92 4.32 -4.26
CA ARG A 33 0.87 3.36 -5.37
C ARG A 33 2.05 2.39 -5.33
N PHE A 34 1.86 1.26 -5.99
CA PHE A 34 2.91 0.32 -6.33
C PHE A 34 3.75 0.85 -7.48
N ARG A 35 4.90 0.22 -7.75
CA ARG A 35 5.83 0.66 -8.79
C ARG A 35 5.23 0.57 -10.20
N ASP A 36 4.31 -0.36 -10.41
CA ASP A 36 3.53 -0.53 -11.65
C ASP A 36 2.38 0.48 -11.81
N GLY A 37 2.19 1.39 -10.83
CA GLY A 37 1.21 2.46 -10.89
C GLY A 37 -0.17 2.10 -10.31
N VAL A 38 -0.38 0.84 -9.92
CA VAL A 38 -1.61 0.41 -9.26
C VAL A 38 -1.69 1.03 -7.86
N TYR A 39 -2.84 1.58 -7.48
CA TYR A 39 -2.98 2.19 -6.17
C TYR A 39 -3.13 1.15 -5.07
N THR A 40 -2.49 1.38 -3.92
CA THR A 40 -2.55 0.42 -2.81
C THR A 40 -3.97 0.21 -2.28
N HIS A 41 -4.84 1.22 -2.38
CA HIS A 41 -6.23 1.15 -1.95
C HIS A 41 -7.12 0.25 -2.83
N GLU A 42 -6.65 -0.14 -4.02
CA GLU A 42 -7.38 -1.09 -4.87
C GLU A 42 -7.07 -2.55 -4.53
N ILE A 43 -5.93 -2.80 -3.89
CA ILE A 43 -5.41 -4.16 -3.63
C ILE A 43 -5.52 -4.50 -2.15
N VAL A 44 -5.06 -3.61 -1.27
CA VAL A 44 -5.01 -3.88 0.18
C VAL A 44 -6.39 -4.24 0.75
N PRO A 45 -7.46 -3.45 0.54
CA PRO A 45 -8.77 -3.79 1.10
C PRO A 45 -9.35 -5.11 0.57
N LYS A 46 -8.98 -5.53 -0.64
CA LYS A 46 -9.40 -6.82 -1.19
C LYS A 46 -8.74 -7.96 -0.45
N LEU A 47 -7.41 -7.92 -0.31
CA LEU A 47 -6.65 -8.92 0.45
C LEU A 47 -7.08 -8.98 1.92
N GLU A 48 -7.31 -7.82 2.55
CA GLU A 48 -7.81 -7.75 3.93
C GLU A 48 -9.18 -8.44 4.07
N ALA A 49 -10.09 -8.23 3.11
CA ALA A 49 -11.40 -8.86 3.10
C ALA A 49 -11.35 -10.37 2.78
N ASP A 50 -10.50 -10.78 1.84
CA ASP A 50 -10.38 -12.17 1.39
C ASP A 50 -9.75 -13.08 2.46
N HIS A 51 -8.88 -12.53 3.30
CA HIS A 51 -8.14 -13.28 4.32
C HIS A 51 -8.51 -12.93 5.78
N ASP A 52 -9.49 -12.04 6.01
CA ASP A 52 -9.86 -11.53 7.35
C ASP A 52 -8.64 -11.03 8.16
N ALA A 53 -7.77 -10.26 7.49
CA ALA A 53 -6.50 -9.78 8.03
C ALA A 53 -6.40 -8.25 7.91
N THR A 54 -5.56 -7.62 8.73
CA THR A 54 -5.24 -6.18 8.62
C THR A 54 -3.82 -5.98 8.09
N ILE A 55 -3.69 -5.38 6.92
CA ILE A 55 -2.40 -5.17 6.25
C ILE A 55 -1.90 -3.75 6.48
N ARG A 56 -0.65 -3.60 6.91
CA ARG A 56 -0.04 -2.31 7.20
C ARG A 56 1.35 -2.18 6.60
N PHE A 57 1.62 -1.02 6.02
CA PHE A 57 2.98 -0.58 5.69
C PHE A 57 3.56 0.15 6.88
N VAL A 58 4.64 -0.38 7.45
CA VAL A 58 5.28 0.17 8.65
C VAL A 58 6.72 0.54 8.31
N GLY A 59 7.08 1.80 8.54
CA GLY A 59 8.49 2.18 8.55
C GLY A 59 9.15 1.66 9.83
N PHE A 60 10.25 0.95 9.70
CA PHE A 60 11.05 0.47 10.83
C PHE A 60 12.46 1.06 10.74
N GLY A 61 13.19 1.09 11.86
CA GLY A 61 14.53 1.68 11.90
C GLY A 61 14.57 3.22 11.97
N ASP A 62 15.79 3.72 12.14
CA ASP A 62 16.15 5.13 12.28
C ASP A 62 16.38 5.82 10.91
N ARG A 63 16.48 5.06 9.83
CA ARG A 63 16.66 5.56 8.46
C ARG A 63 15.34 5.61 7.71
N SER A 64 15.17 6.67 6.91
CA SER A 64 13.95 6.99 6.15
C SER A 64 13.56 6.03 5.01
N GLY A 65 14.20 4.85 4.93
CA GLY A 65 14.10 3.90 3.82
C GLY A 65 13.63 2.49 4.19
N ASP A 66 13.72 2.07 5.45
CA ASP A 66 13.39 0.70 5.83
C ASP A 66 11.89 0.59 6.12
N TRP A 67 11.18 -0.16 5.28
CA TRP A 67 9.73 -0.35 5.33
C TRP A 67 9.41 -1.82 5.23
N GLU A 68 8.39 -2.26 5.95
CA GLU A 68 7.88 -3.62 5.88
C GLU A 68 6.36 -3.64 5.77
N VAL A 69 5.88 -4.75 5.24
CA VAL A 69 4.46 -5.09 5.18
C VAL A 69 4.18 -6.04 6.34
N ARG A 70 3.19 -5.69 7.14
CA ARG A 70 2.70 -6.52 8.24
C ARG A 70 1.27 -6.94 8.01
N ALA A 71 0.91 -8.15 8.40
CA ALA A 71 -0.48 -8.60 8.56
C ALA A 71 -0.76 -8.87 10.03
N ASP A 72 -1.81 -8.27 10.58
CA ASP A 72 -2.22 -8.41 11.99
C ASP A 72 -1.10 -8.11 13.01
N GLY A 73 -0.13 -7.29 12.59
CA GLY A 73 1.03 -6.90 13.39
C GLY A 73 2.26 -7.78 13.22
N GLU A 74 2.16 -8.91 12.53
CA GLU A 74 3.26 -9.80 12.16
C GLU A 74 3.93 -9.36 10.85
N ALA A 75 5.26 -9.33 10.82
CA ALA A 75 6.00 -8.90 9.64
C ALA A 75 6.03 -10.02 8.59
N LEU A 76 5.57 -9.71 7.37
CA LEU A 76 5.58 -10.64 6.24
C LEU A 76 6.84 -10.48 5.40
N PHE A 77 7.15 -9.24 4.98
CA PHE A 77 8.33 -8.95 4.17
C PHE A 77 8.69 -7.46 4.16
N SER A 78 9.97 -7.16 3.88
CA SER A 78 10.46 -5.80 3.65
C SER A 78 10.10 -5.29 2.24
N VAL A 79 9.80 -4.00 2.14
CA VAL A 79 9.45 -3.30 0.90
C VAL A 79 10.17 -1.96 0.84
N GLY A 80 10.68 -1.58 -0.33
CA GLY A 80 11.23 -0.23 -0.51
C GLY A 80 10.11 0.82 -0.59
N ARG A 81 10.41 2.05 -0.17
CA ARG A 81 9.48 3.19 -0.31
C ARG A 81 10.23 4.42 -0.77
N ARG A 82 9.80 5.01 -1.89
CA ARG A 82 10.30 6.30 -2.38
C ARG A 82 9.21 7.35 -2.49
N ARG A 83 9.65 8.59 -2.68
CA ARG A 83 8.80 9.74 -3.02
C ARG A 83 9.04 10.08 -4.49
N ASP A 84 7.97 10.31 -5.25
CA ASP A 84 8.08 10.82 -6.61
C ASP A 84 8.33 12.34 -6.63
N GLU A 85 8.36 12.94 -7.82
CA GLU A 85 8.56 14.38 -8.03
C GLU A 85 7.51 15.27 -7.34
N ASN A 86 6.33 14.72 -7.06
CA ASN A 86 5.22 15.40 -6.37
C ASN A 86 5.15 15.03 -4.88
N ALA A 87 6.19 14.38 -4.35
CA ALA A 87 6.26 13.85 -2.99
C ALA A 87 5.15 12.83 -2.64
N ASN A 88 4.57 12.17 -3.64
CA ASN A 88 3.63 11.06 -3.43
C ASN A 88 4.39 9.77 -3.15
N THR A 89 3.79 8.88 -2.37
CA THR A 89 4.43 7.63 -1.94
C THR A 89 4.37 6.60 -3.06
N VAL A 90 5.52 6.01 -3.40
CA VAL A 90 5.60 4.85 -4.29
C VAL A 90 6.31 3.72 -3.56
N TYR A 91 5.63 2.58 -3.41
CA TYR A 91 6.24 1.35 -2.91
C TYR A 91 6.99 0.66 -4.03
N GLU A 92 8.20 0.19 -3.75
CA GLU A 92 9.12 -0.40 -4.73
C GLU A 92 8.82 -1.90 -4.94
N ILE A 93 7.55 -2.22 -5.12
CA ILE A 93 7.02 -3.54 -5.44
C ILE A 93 5.84 -3.37 -6.41
N ASP A 94 5.63 -4.35 -7.27
CA ASP A 94 4.48 -4.37 -8.20
C ASP A 94 3.27 -5.03 -7.50
N ALA A 95 2.04 -4.64 -7.87
CA ALA A 95 0.81 -5.09 -7.22
C ALA A 95 0.67 -6.61 -7.18
N GLY A 96 0.85 -7.28 -8.32
CA GLY A 96 0.74 -8.75 -8.38
C GLY A 96 1.84 -9.46 -7.58
N THR A 97 3.02 -8.83 -7.39
CA THR A 97 4.07 -9.40 -6.54
C THR A 97 3.77 -9.17 -5.06
N PHE A 98 3.16 -8.04 -4.72
CA PHE A 98 2.66 -7.75 -3.39
C PHE A 98 1.58 -8.77 -2.98
N GLU A 99 0.55 -8.98 -3.81
CA GLU A 99 -0.53 -9.95 -3.58
C GLU A 99 0.04 -11.34 -3.26
N ARG A 100 0.84 -11.90 -4.16
CA ARG A 100 1.43 -13.24 -3.97
C ARG A 100 2.25 -13.37 -2.68
N ARG A 101 2.97 -12.33 -2.28
CA ARG A 101 3.78 -12.36 -1.04
C ARG A 101 2.92 -12.24 0.21
N VAL A 102 1.85 -11.46 0.17
CA VAL A 102 0.89 -11.38 1.26
C VAL A 102 0.17 -12.72 1.41
N GLU A 103 -0.36 -13.28 0.32
CA GLU A 103 -1.01 -14.59 0.31
C GLU A 103 -0.09 -15.69 0.85
N ALA A 104 1.16 -15.73 0.39
CA ALA A 104 2.15 -16.69 0.88
C ALA A 104 2.50 -16.50 2.36
N GLY A 105 2.50 -15.26 2.87
CA GLY A 105 2.77 -14.98 4.28
C GLY A 105 1.57 -15.24 5.20
N LEU A 106 0.34 -15.21 4.66
CA LEU A 106 -0.89 -15.54 5.38
C LEU A 106 -1.21 -17.04 5.38
N ASP A 107 -0.56 -17.83 4.52
CA ASP A 107 -0.65 -19.28 4.51
C ASP A 107 0.52 -19.91 5.29
N PRO A 108 0.34 -20.29 6.57
CA PRO A 108 1.42 -20.79 7.41
C PRO A 108 1.98 -22.16 6.97
N ASP A 109 1.27 -22.92 6.12
CA ASP A 109 1.76 -24.18 5.55
C ASP A 109 2.82 -23.96 4.43
N HIS A 110 3.13 -22.70 4.08
CA HIS A 110 4.20 -22.31 3.18
C HIS A 110 5.26 -21.42 3.85
N SER A 111 5.60 -21.73 5.11
CA SER A 111 6.72 -21.11 5.83
C SER A 111 8.06 -21.54 5.22
N ASP A 112 8.49 -20.90 4.14
CA ASP A 112 9.89 -20.95 3.71
C ASP A 112 10.72 -20.19 4.76
N HIS A 113 11.45 -20.98 5.54
CA HIS A 113 12.40 -20.57 6.56
C HIS A 113 13.43 -19.60 5.94
N HIS A 114 13.24 -18.28 6.10
CA HIS A 114 14.31 -17.33 5.84
C HIS A 114 15.26 -17.34 7.03
N ASP A 115 16.09 -18.38 7.08
CA ASP A 115 17.36 -18.37 7.80
C ASP A 115 18.27 -17.38 7.06
N ASP A 116 18.42 -16.18 7.62
CA ASP A 116 19.53 -15.29 7.25
C ASP A 116 20.52 -15.30 8.41
N SER A 117 21.38 -16.32 8.37
CA SER A 117 22.61 -16.41 9.15
C SER A 117 23.60 -15.33 8.73
N ALA A 118 23.99 -14.45 9.65
CA ALA A 118 25.31 -13.79 9.66
C ALA A 118 25.74 -13.36 11.07
#